data_AF-A0A497KRG9-F1
#
_entry.id   AF-A0A497KRG9-F1
#
_cell.length_a   1.000
_cell.length_b   1.000
_cell.length_c   1.000
_cell.angle_alpha   90.00
_cell.angle_beta   90.00
_cell.angle_gamma   90.00
#
_symmetry.space_group_name_H-M   'P 1'
#
loop_
_entity.id
_entity.type
_entity.pdbx_description
1 polymer ?
#
loop_
_entity_poly.entity_id
_entity_poly.type
_entity_poly.pdbx_seq_one_letter_code
_entity_poly.pdbx_strand_id
1 'polypeptide(L)'
;MVKIDFLLYFLVWLMFSRVKAEVETLPFHDRVYAEKLLRELKVKFDLGVLARLLKLLERYGFRLNEEELDKLLLELKERFESKLVYR
;
A
#
# COMPACT_ATOMS: atom_id res chain seq x y z
N MET A 1 -24.49 -5.96 18.97
CA MET A 1 -24.54 -4.76 18.11
C MET A 1 -23.12 -4.47 17.68
N VAL A 2 -22.68 -5.00 16.53
CA VAL A 2 -21.35 -4.77 15.97
C VAL A 2 -21.59 -4.12 14.61
N LYS A 3 -21.62 -2.78 14.60
CA LYS A 3 -21.82 -1.95 13.40
C LYS A 3 -20.72 -0.88 13.33
N ILE A 4 -19.50 -1.23 13.73
CA ILE A 4 -18.36 -0.31 13.68
C ILE A 4 -17.33 -0.75 12.63
N ASP A 5 -17.31 -2.02 12.21
CA ASP A 5 -16.11 -2.53 11.53
C ASP A 5 -16.10 -2.36 10.00
N PHE A 6 -17.24 -2.27 9.30
CA PHE A 6 -17.20 -2.28 7.83
C PHE A 6 -16.69 -0.96 7.22
N LEU A 7 -17.11 0.18 7.77
CA LEU A 7 -16.70 1.51 7.28
C LEU A 7 -15.25 1.83 7.65
N LEU A 8 -14.82 1.39 8.84
CA LEU A 8 -13.43 1.55 9.26
C LEU A 8 -12.51 0.71 8.38
N TYR A 9 -12.83 -0.58 8.14
CA TYR A 9 -12.11 -1.39 7.16
C TYR A 9 -12.09 -0.72 5.79
N PHE A 10 -13.24 -0.28 5.26
CA PHE A 10 -13.30 0.31 3.93
C PHE A 10 -12.44 1.58 3.78
N LEU A 11 -12.40 2.44 4.81
CA LEU A 11 -11.56 3.63 4.83
C LEU A 11 -10.07 3.30 5.04
N VAL A 12 -9.77 2.22 5.76
CA VAL A 12 -8.43 1.67 6.03
C VAL A 12 -7.83 0.89 4.85
N TRP A 13 -8.51 0.75 3.72
CA TRP A 13 -7.91 0.14 2.52
C TRP A 13 -7.80 1.09 1.33
N LEU A 14 -8.16 2.36 1.53
CA LEU A 14 -8.28 3.33 0.45
C LEU A 14 -6.90 3.73 -0.08
N MET A 15 -5.89 3.87 0.80
CA MET A 15 -4.57 4.34 0.38
C MET A 15 -3.77 3.27 -0.35
N PHE A 16 -3.77 2.03 0.13
CA PHE A 16 -3.12 0.94 -0.56
C PHE A 16 -3.77 0.65 -1.92
N SER A 17 -5.09 0.83 -2.03
CA SER A 17 -5.82 0.70 -3.29
C SER A 17 -5.44 1.82 -4.27
N ARG A 18 -5.30 3.06 -3.79
CA ARG A 18 -4.80 4.18 -4.61
C ARG A 18 -3.38 3.93 -5.12
N VAL A 19 -2.48 3.45 -4.26
CA VAL A 19 -1.10 3.10 -4.67
C VAL A 19 -1.11 2.04 -5.78
N LYS A 20 -1.98 1.02 -5.69
CA LYS A 20 -2.11 0.03 -6.77
C LYS A 20 -2.63 0.63 -8.07
N ALA A 21 -3.65 1.47 -8.00
CA ALA A 21 -4.22 2.10 -9.18
C ALA A 21 -3.13 2.89 -9.93
N GLU A 22 -2.26 3.59 -9.21
CA GLU A 22 -1.15 4.32 -9.82
C GLU A 22 -0.04 3.41 -10.36
N VAL A 23 0.15 2.23 -9.78
CA VAL A 23 1.04 1.23 -10.39
C VAL A 23 0.49 0.77 -11.75
N GLU A 24 -0.83 0.63 -11.88
CA GLU A 24 -1.46 0.18 -13.13
C GLU A 24 -1.33 1.20 -14.27
N THR A 25 -1.17 2.49 -13.97
CA THR A 25 -0.97 3.57 -14.95
C THR A 25 0.47 3.66 -15.48
N LEU A 26 1.43 2.97 -14.85
CA LEU A 26 2.84 3.02 -15.23
C LEU A 26 3.13 2.36 -16.60
N PRO A 27 4.16 2.83 -17.33
CA PRO A 27 4.70 2.13 -18.49
C PRO A 27 5.14 0.70 -18.17
N PHE A 28 5.08 -0.20 -19.15
CA PHE A 28 5.24 -1.66 -18.96
C PHE A 28 6.41 -2.07 -18.05
N HIS A 29 7.63 -1.58 -18.32
CA HIS A 29 8.82 -1.96 -17.56
C HIS A 29 8.72 -1.55 -16.08
N ASP A 30 8.30 -0.31 -15.82
CA ASP A 30 8.19 0.22 -14.47
C ASP A 30 7.00 -0.36 -13.72
N ARG A 31 5.90 -0.64 -14.42
CA ARG A 31 4.76 -1.38 -13.85
C ARG A 31 5.17 -2.76 -13.36
N VAL A 32 5.91 -3.53 -14.16
CA VAL A 32 6.40 -4.87 -13.76
C VAL A 32 7.30 -4.76 -12.52
N TYR A 33 8.18 -3.77 -12.48
CA TYR A 33 9.03 -3.54 -11.31
C TYR A 33 8.21 -3.16 -10.06
N ALA A 34 7.24 -2.25 -10.20
CA ALA A 34 6.36 -1.84 -9.13
C ALA A 34 5.49 -2.99 -8.60
N GLU A 35 4.94 -3.83 -9.48
CA GLU A 35 4.19 -5.02 -9.11
C GLU A 35 5.05 -6.01 -8.30
N LYS A 36 6.33 -6.16 -8.65
CA LYS A 36 7.28 -6.96 -7.87
C LYS A 36 7.43 -6.41 -6.45
N LEU A 37 7.63 -5.10 -6.30
CA LEU A 37 7.72 -4.44 -4.99
C LEU A 37 6.41 -4.61 -4.19
N LEU A 38 5.25 -4.50 -4.83
CA LEU A 38 3.95 -4.75 -4.19
C LEU A 38 3.79 -6.21 -3.72
N ARG A 39 4.35 -7.19 -4.46
CA ARG A 39 4.36 -8.60 -4.03
C ARG A 39 5.28 -8.80 -2.84
N GLU A 40 6.47 -8.20 -2.85
CA GLU A 40 7.39 -8.21 -1.70
C GLU A 40 6.71 -7.64 -0.44
N LEU A 41 6.06 -6.47 -0.57
CA LEU A 41 5.23 -5.85 0.48
C LEU A 41 3.97 -6.63 0.87
N LYS A 42 3.60 -7.72 0.20
CA LYS A 42 2.53 -8.61 0.65
C LYS A 42 3.06 -9.79 1.47
N VAL A 43 4.32 -10.15 1.25
CA VAL A 43 5.01 -11.27 1.91
C VAL A 43 5.60 -10.81 3.24
N LYS A 44 6.27 -9.64 3.25
CA LYS A 44 6.89 -9.05 4.44
C LYS A 44 6.75 -7.54 4.41
N PHE A 45 6.42 -6.94 5.56
CA PHE A 45 6.46 -5.49 5.69
C PHE A 45 7.91 -5.04 5.71
N ASP A 46 8.29 -4.22 4.73
CA ASP A 46 9.65 -3.70 4.61
C ASP A 46 9.60 -2.25 4.13
N LEU A 47 10.05 -1.34 4.99
CA LEU A 47 10.05 0.10 4.72
C LEU A 47 10.95 0.47 3.54
N GLY A 48 12.03 -0.28 3.29
CA GLY A 48 12.92 -0.06 2.14
C GLY A 48 12.27 -0.46 0.82
N VAL A 49 11.45 -1.51 0.81
CA VAL A 49 10.62 -1.87 -0.36
C VAL A 49 9.56 -0.79 -0.62
N LEU A 50 8.88 -0.33 0.44
CA LEU A 50 7.89 0.75 0.34
C LEU A 50 8.50 2.06 -0.19
N ALA A 51 9.65 2.48 0.34
CA ALA A 51 10.35 3.68 -0.10
C ALA A 51 10.75 3.61 -1.58
N ARG A 52 11.21 2.44 -2.05
CA ARG A 52 11.53 2.24 -3.48
C ARG A 52 10.30 2.34 -4.38
N LEU A 53 9.17 1.79 -3.93
CA LEU A 53 7.91 1.89 -4.64
C LEU A 53 7.42 3.34 -4.73
N LEU A 54 7.40 4.05 -3.60
CA LEU A 54 6.97 5.46 -3.55
C LEU A 54 7.90 6.34 -4.38
N LYS A 55 9.22 6.13 -4.32
CA LYS A 55 10.19 6.87 -5.13
C LYS A 55 10.02 6.61 -6.63
N LEU A 56 9.62 5.40 -7.02
CA LEU A 56 9.29 5.11 -8.41
C LEU A 56 8.05 5.90 -8.83
N LEU A 57 6.96 5.82 -8.06
CA LEU A 57 5.71 6.53 -8.34
C LEU A 57 5.89 8.06 -8.35
N GLU A 58 6.76 8.59 -7.49
CA GLU A 58 7.11 10.01 -7.45
C GLU A 58 7.70 10.52 -8.78
N ARG A 59 8.46 9.69 -9.50
CA ARG A 59 8.98 10.05 -10.84
C ARG A 59 7.86 10.31 -11.85
N TYR A 60 6.68 9.75 -11.60
CA TYR A 60 5.48 9.90 -12.41
C TYR A 60 4.49 10.93 -11.82
N GLY A 61 4.92 11.71 -10.84
CA GLY A 61 4.11 12.79 -10.25
C GLY A 61 3.18 12.34 -9.12
N PHE A 62 3.16 11.06 -8.77
CA PHE A 62 2.41 10.60 -7.60
C PHE A 62 3.06 11.10 -6.32
N ARG A 63 2.27 11.74 -5.46
CA ARG A 63 2.72 12.22 -4.15
C ARG A 63 1.69 11.89 -3.10
N LEU A 64 2.20 11.57 -1.92
CA LEU A 64 1.43 11.44 -0.70
C LEU A 64 1.82 12.61 0.20
N ASN A 65 0.83 13.24 0.80
CA ASN A 65 1.09 14.10 1.95
C ASN A 65 1.38 13.24 3.20
N GLU A 66 1.74 13.91 4.30
CA GLU A 66 2.10 13.23 5.56
C GLU A 66 0.95 12.36 6.10
N GLU A 67 -0.28 12.88 6.08
CA GLU A 67 -1.46 12.14 6.56
C GLU A 67 -1.76 10.90 5.69
N GLU A 68 -1.58 11.01 4.37
CA GLU A 68 -1.77 9.90 3.44
C GLU A 68 -0.68 8.84 3.58
N LEU A 69 0.56 9.25 3.87
CA LEU A 69 1.66 8.35 4.15
C LEU A 69 1.44 7.60 5.48
N ASP A 70 1.02 8.30 6.53
CA ASP A 70 0.70 7.69 7.83
C ASP A 70 -0.43 6.68 7.71
N LYS A 71 -1.47 7.03 6.95
CA LYS A 71 -2.54 6.08 6.61
C LYS A 71 -1.96 4.85 5.92
N LEU A 72 -1.21 5.02 4.82
CA LEU A 72 -0.62 3.90 4.09
C LEU A 72 0.23 2.98 4.98
N LEU A 73 1.03 3.56 5.88
CA LEU A 73 1.85 2.80 6.83
C LEU A 73 0.99 2.01 7.82
N LEU A 74 -0.08 2.62 8.34
CA LEU A 74 -1.04 1.96 9.21
C LEU A 74 -1.76 0.82 8.49
N GLU A 75 -2.28 1.05 7.29
CA GLU A 75 -2.98 0.02 6.50
C GLU A 75 -2.06 -1.19 6.24
N LEU A 76 -0.80 -0.93 5.91
CA LEU A 76 0.19 -1.98 5.70
C LEU A 76 0.47 -2.75 6.99
N LYS A 77 0.72 -2.05 8.10
CA LYS A 77 0.97 -2.67 9.41
C LYS A 77 -0.20 -3.59 9.83
N GLU A 78 -1.43 -3.09 9.78
CA GLU A 78 -2.62 -3.87 10.17
C GLU A 78 -2.82 -5.11 9.28
N ARG A 79 -2.52 -5.00 7.97
CA ARG A 79 -2.57 -6.14 7.06
C ARG A 79 -1.60 -7.24 7.48
N PHE A 80 -0.42 -6.86 7.96
CA PHE A 80 0.61 -7.80 8.38
C PHE A 80 0.29 -8.45 9.72
N GLU A 81 -0.16 -7.66 10.69
CA GLU A 81 -0.59 -8.18 11.99
C GLU A 81 -1.80 -9.10 11.85
N SER A 82 -2.78 -8.72 11.03
CA SER A 82 -3.95 -9.58 10.74
C SER A 82 -3.55 -10.92 10.11
N LYS A 83 -2.58 -10.93 9.18
CA LYS A 83 -2.09 -12.18 8.56
C LYS A 83 -1.36 -13.10 9.53
N LEU A 84 -0.81 -12.58 10.63
CA LEU A 84 -0.14 -13.38 11.66
C LEU A 84 -1.14 -14.04 12.62
N VAL A 85 -2.33 -13.45 12.81
CA VAL A 85 -3.37 -13.97 13.71
C VAL A 85 -4.16 -15.15 13.10
N TYR A 86 -4.18 -15.28 11.76
CA TYR A 86 -4.88 -16.37 11.06
C TYR A 86 -3.96 -17.53 10.60
N ARG A 87 -2.74 -17.61 11.13
CA ARG A 87 -1.84 -18.77 10.95
C ARG A 87 -1.77 -19.59 12.24
#